data_AF-A0A922JJM9-F1
#
_entry.id   AF-A0A922JJM9-F1
#
_cell.length_a   1.000
_cell.length_b   1.000
_cell.length_c   1.000
_cell.angle_alpha   90.00
_cell.angle_beta   90.00
_cell.angle_gamma   90.00
#
_symmetry.space_group_name_H-M   'P 1'
#
loop_
_entity.id
_entity.type
_entity.pdbx_description
1 polymer ?
#
loop_
_entity_poly.entity_id
_entity_poly.type
_entity_poly.pdbx_seq_one_letter_code
_entity_poly.pdbx_strand_id
1 'polypeptide(L)'
;MDECPIANQQTCQNGFHDFNLSSNLQFFPNMLSNFSKLVSNALAVKKAATLSSTTLYSRQIGGRRHLLSDHGLPTWVSATDRKLLQSSAAKAKAHIVVAQDGSGDYHTISAAVAASASGSKRFIIHVKAGVYRENVQIKKSNIMIIGDGIGATIVTGNRNVKGGWTTFRSATFAITGNHFIARDITFQNTAGPQNHQAVALRSDGDFSVFYRCSFKGFQDTLYVHSQRQFYRDCYIYGTQDFIFGDAVVVLQNCNIFVRKPLKGQQNTITAQGRTDPNENTGIIIHNSRVIAARDLLPVQHSFQTYLGRPWKMYSRTVFMNCNLGSLINPAGWLPWSGSFALRTLYYGEYMNVGSGANTAGRVKWPGYHIIRSPEKAEHFTVGNFLAGNSWIPRTGVPFVGGL
;
A
#
# COMPACT_ATOMS: atom_id res chain seq x y z
N MET A 1 14.39 -7.14 -22.88
CA MET A 1 13.22 -6.25 -23.03
C MET A 1 12.07 -6.96 -22.32
N ASP A 2 11.96 -6.77 -21.01
CA ASP A 2 10.92 -7.43 -20.21
C ASP A 2 9.62 -6.62 -20.32
N GLU A 3 8.52 -7.33 -20.54
CA GLU A 3 7.15 -6.88 -20.80
C GLU A 3 6.77 -5.57 -20.07
N CYS A 4 6.49 -4.52 -20.84
CA CYS A 4 5.77 -3.34 -20.35
C CYS A 4 4.28 -3.71 -20.25
N PRO A 5 3.71 -3.90 -19.05
CA PRO A 5 2.29 -4.16 -18.93
C PRO A 5 1.55 -2.92 -19.43
N ILE A 6 0.66 -3.08 -20.41
CA ILE A 6 -0.09 -1.99 -21.04
C ILE A 6 -0.84 -1.12 -20.01
N ALA A 7 -1.20 -1.69 -18.86
CA ALA A 7 -1.87 -1.00 -17.75
C ALA A 7 -0.94 -0.11 -16.89
N ASN A 8 0.39 -0.21 -17.01
CA ASN A 8 1.36 0.43 -16.11
C ASN A 8 2.43 1.24 -16.87
N GLN A 9 2.00 2.01 -17.88
CA GLN A 9 2.87 2.84 -18.71
C GLN A 9 3.83 3.73 -17.92
N GLN A 10 3.37 4.30 -16.80
CA GLN A 10 4.20 5.17 -15.96
C GLN A 10 5.42 4.44 -15.40
N THR A 11 5.29 3.16 -15.07
CA THR A 11 6.40 2.34 -14.59
C THR A 11 7.43 2.12 -15.69
N CYS A 12 6.99 1.97 -16.94
CA CYS A 12 7.88 1.89 -18.09
C CYS A 12 8.66 3.21 -18.26
N GLN A 13 7.99 4.36 -18.17
CA GLN A 13 8.64 5.68 -18.20
C GLN A 13 9.65 5.87 -17.06
N ASN A 14 9.27 5.49 -15.84
CA ASN A 14 10.16 5.58 -14.68
C ASN A 14 11.41 4.73 -14.88
N GLY A 15 11.30 3.55 -15.51
CA GLY A 15 12.46 2.72 -15.86
C GLY A 15 13.46 3.42 -16.77
N PHE A 16 13.00 4.19 -17.77
CA PHE A 16 13.90 5.00 -18.61
C PHE A 16 14.59 6.11 -17.81
N HIS A 17 13.88 6.75 -16.88
CA HIS A 17 14.48 7.74 -15.99
C HIS A 17 15.52 7.11 -15.05
N ASP A 18 15.21 5.97 -14.45
CA ASP A 18 16.10 5.24 -13.53
C ASP A 18 17.40 4.80 -14.22
N PHE A 19 17.37 4.49 -15.52
CA PHE A 19 18.55 4.16 -16.31
C PHE A 19 19.22 5.35 -17.01
N ASN A 20 18.74 6.58 -16.76
CA ASN A 20 19.19 7.80 -17.44
C ASN A 20 19.07 7.72 -18.99
N LEU A 21 18.08 6.97 -19.49
CA LEU A 21 17.75 6.80 -20.91
C LEU A 21 16.54 7.66 -21.31
N SER A 22 16.41 8.84 -20.70
CA SER A 22 15.22 9.69 -20.88
C SER A 22 15.09 10.21 -22.32
N SER A 23 16.19 10.35 -23.07
CA SER A 23 16.21 10.64 -24.50
C SER A 23 15.43 9.61 -25.33
N ASN A 24 15.40 8.36 -24.88
CA ASN A 24 14.75 7.27 -25.61
C ASN A 24 13.22 7.32 -25.50
N LEU A 25 12.66 8.11 -24.58
CA LEU A 25 11.23 8.34 -24.47
C LEU A 25 10.65 9.05 -25.71
N GLN A 26 11.47 9.82 -26.43
CA GLN A 26 11.06 10.50 -27.67
C GLN A 26 10.77 9.52 -28.82
N PHE A 27 11.30 8.30 -28.74
CA PHE A 27 11.11 7.24 -29.74
C PHE A 27 9.95 6.29 -29.39
N PHE A 28 9.31 6.45 -28.22
CA PHE A 28 8.05 5.78 -27.92
C PHE A 28 6.89 6.60 -28.51
N PRO A 29 6.07 6.03 -29.42
CA PRO A 29 5.20 6.81 -30.30
C PRO A 29 3.99 7.43 -29.59
N ASN A 30 3.31 8.34 -30.31
CA ASN A 30 1.97 8.90 -30.04
C ASN A 30 0.89 7.87 -29.64
N MET A 31 1.15 6.57 -29.79
CA MET A 31 0.32 5.48 -29.27
C MET A 31 0.12 5.56 -27.75
N LEU A 32 1.17 5.94 -27.00
CA LEU A 32 1.10 6.03 -25.54
C LEU A 32 0.19 7.19 -25.07
N SER A 33 0.20 8.33 -25.77
CA SER A 33 -0.66 9.46 -25.44
C SER A 33 -2.11 9.25 -25.90
N ASN A 34 -2.31 8.58 -27.04
CA ASN A 34 -3.65 8.20 -27.51
C ASN A 34 -4.27 7.12 -26.60
N PHE A 35 -3.48 6.16 -26.13
CA PHE A 35 -3.96 5.13 -25.22
C PHE A 35 -4.31 5.69 -23.84
N SER A 36 -3.47 6.54 -23.26
CA SER A 36 -3.79 7.18 -21.97
C SER A 36 -5.08 8.01 -22.05
N LYS A 37 -5.32 8.70 -23.18
CA LYS A 37 -6.59 9.38 -23.46
C LYS A 37 -7.77 8.41 -23.57
N LEU A 38 -7.60 7.26 -24.22
CA LEU A 38 -8.66 6.24 -24.31
C LEU A 38 -9.01 5.67 -22.94
N VAL A 39 -8.01 5.36 -22.10
CA VAL A 39 -8.22 4.91 -20.72
C VAL A 39 -8.92 5.99 -19.91
N SER A 40 -8.47 7.25 -20.01
CA SER A 40 -9.11 8.40 -19.36
C SER A 40 -10.58 8.53 -19.76
N ASN A 41 -10.88 8.46 -21.06
CA ASN A 41 -12.25 8.52 -21.58
C ASN A 41 -13.10 7.36 -21.05
N ALA A 42 -12.57 6.13 -21.04
CA ALA A 42 -13.27 4.97 -20.49
C ALA A 42 -13.57 5.12 -18.98
N LEU A 43 -12.61 5.64 -18.21
CA LEU A 43 -12.78 5.95 -16.79
C LEU A 43 -13.83 7.05 -16.57
N ALA A 44 -13.81 8.11 -17.40
CA ALA A 44 -14.79 9.18 -17.36
C ALA A 44 -16.21 8.68 -17.65
N VAL A 45 -16.39 7.84 -18.67
CA VAL A 45 -17.68 7.21 -19.01
C VAL A 45 -18.18 6.33 -17.86
N LYS A 46 -17.31 5.50 -17.27
CA LYS A 46 -17.66 4.67 -16.11
C LYS A 46 -18.09 5.52 -14.91
N LYS A 47 -17.37 6.61 -14.64
CA LYS A 47 -17.68 7.54 -13.55
C LYS A 47 -19.03 8.22 -13.77
N ALA A 48 -19.30 8.68 -14.98
CA ALA A 48 -20.58 9.28 -15.36
C ALA A 48 -21.75 8.29 -15.23
N ALA A 49 -21.58 7.05 -15.71
CA ALA A 49 -22.59 6.00 -15.57
C ALA A 49 -22.92 5.69 -14.10
N THR A 50 -21.90 5.62 -13.24
CA THR A 50 -22.08 5.36 -11.81
C THR A 50 -22.85 6.49 -11.13
N LEU A 51 -22.53 7.74 -11.45
CA LEU A 51 -23.25 8.92 -10.95
C LEU A 51 -24.73 8.90 -11.35
N SER A 52 -25.03 8.56 -12.61
CA SER A 52 -26.41 8.44 -13.13
C SER A 52 -27.21 7.32 -12.47
N SER A 53 -26.57 6.19 -12.11
CA SER A 53 -27.23 5.11 -11.37
C SER A 53 -27.54 5.47 -9.92
N THR A 54 -26.68 6.24 -9.25
CA THR A 54 -26.97 6.76 -7.89
C THR A 54 -28.12 7.77 -7.86
N THR A 55 -28.32 8.56 -8.92
CA THR A 55 -29.47 9.49 -9.02
C THR A 55 -30.82 8.76 -9.15
N LEU A 56 -30.83 7.54 -9.71
CA LEU A 56 -32.05 6.73 -9.82
C LEU A 56 -32.41 6.02 -8.49
N TYR A 57 -31.41 5.64 -7.69
CA TYR A 57 -31.64 5.01 -6.38
C TYR A 57 -32.02 6.01 -5.27
N SER A 58 -31.68 7.29 -5.41
CA SER A 58 -32.07 8.35 -4.46
C SER A 58 -33.58 8.65 -4.43
N ARG A 59 -34.38 8.08 -5.34
CA ARG A 59 -35.84 8.31 -5.42
C ARG A 59 -36.71 7.26 -4.74
N GLN A 60 -36.13 6.24 -4.09
CA GLN A 60 -36.89 5.27 -3.29
C GLN A 60 -36.22 4.98 -1.95
N ILE A 61 -36.40 5.89 -0.98
CA ILE A 61 -36.27 5.55 0.44
C ILE A 61 -37.58 5.93 1.12
N GLY A 62 -38.58 5.05 0.95
CA GLY A 62 -39.69 4.89 1.88
C GLY A 62 -39.40 3.66 2.73
N GLY A 63 -39.34 3.83 4.04
CA GLY A 63 -38.74 2.88 4.97
C GLY A 63 -39.33 1.46 4.93
N ARG A 64 -38.45 0.47 5.11
CA ARG A 64 -38.78 -0.84 5.68
C ARG A 64 -37.57 -1.39 6.41
N ARG A 65 -37.73 -1.57 7.74
CA ARG A 65 -36.81 -2.34 8.58
C ARG A 65 -36.80 -3.77 8.06
N HIS A 66 -35.65 -4.27 7.61
CA HIS A 66 -35.47 -5.69 7.37
C HIS A 66 -34.82 -6.33 8.59
N LEU A 67 -35.62 -7.16 9.26
CA LEU A 67 -35.19 -8.10 10.27
C LEU A 67 -34.13 -9.04 9.68
N LEU A 68 -33.05 -9.25 10.42
CA LEU A 68 -32.01 -10.22 10.13
C LEU A 68 -32.57 -11.63 10.32
N SER A 69 -32.97 -12.28 9.23
CA SER A 69 -33.16 -13.72 9.21
C SER A 69 -31.83 -14.40 8.96
N ASP A 70 -31.55 -15.38 9.83
CA ASP A 70 -30.48 -16.35 9.74
C ASP A 70 -30.50 -17.08 8.38
N HIS A 71 -29.33 -17.54 7.92
CA HIS A 71 -29.05 -18.26 6.65
C HIS A 71 -28.71 -17.40 5.42
N GLY A 72 -27.39 -17.20 5.20
CA GLY A 72 -26.87 -16.56 4.00
C GLY A 72 -25.35 -16.65 3.84
N LEU A 73 -24.74 -17.79 4.20
CA LEU A 73 -23.31 -18.02 3.93
C LEU A 73 -23.14 -18.95 2.72
N PRO A 74 -22.34 -18.56 1.70
CA PRO A 74 -22.06 -19.42 0.55
C PRO A 74 -21.38 -20.73 0.96
N THR A 75 -21.80 -21.83 0.33
CA THR A 75 -21.40 -23.23 0.63
C THR A 75 -19.95 -23.59 0.29
N TRP A 76 -19.15 -22.65 -0.23
CA TRP A 76 -17.78 -22.91 -0.70
C TRP A 76 -16.69 -22.56 0.33
N VAL A 77 -17.04 -22.12 1.54
CA VAL A 77 -16.09 -21.91 2.65
C VAL A 77 -16.43 -22.85 3.79
N SER A 78 -15.50 -23.77 4.06
CA SER A 78 -15.67 -24.78 5.09
C SER A 78 -15.54 -24.17 6.50
N ALA A 79 -16.18 -24.78 7.50
CA ALA A 79 -16.01 -24.38 8.90
C ALA A 79 -14.54 -24.44 9.37
N THR A 80 -13.73 -25.28 8.73
CA THR A 80 -12.29 -25.45 8.94
C THR A 80 -11.47 -24.19 8.64
N ASP A 81 -11.81 -23.43 7.60
CA ASP A 81 -11.10 -22.20 7.22
C ASP A 81 -11.29 -21.08 8.26
N ARG A 82 -12.43 -21.08 8.96
CA ARG A 82 -12.72 -20.13 10.06
C ARG A 82 -11.96 -20.45 11.34
N LYS A 83 -11.79 -21.73 11.66
CA LYS A 83 -11.06 -22.21 12.85
C LYS A 83 -9.54 -22.03 12.74
N LEU A 84 -9.05 -21.96 11.50
CA LEU A 84 -7.65 -21.77 11.13
C LEU A 84 -7.03 -20.45 11.62
N LEU A 85 -7.85 -19.41 11.82
CA LEU A 85 -7.38 -18.04 12.06
C LEU A 85 -7.59 -17.54 13.50
N GLN A 86 -8.43 -18.24 14.27
CA GLN A 86 -8.61 -18.02 15.72
C GLN A 86 -7.58 -18.77 16.59
N SER A 87 -6.73 -19.59 15.97
CA SER A 87 -5.71 -20.36 16.67
C SER A 87 -4.32 -19.77 16.42
N SER A 88 -3.41 -19.96 17.38
CA SER A 88 -1.97 -19.72 17.21
C SER A 88 -1.49 -20.40 15.92
N ALA A 89 -0.54 -19.78 15.21
CA ALA A 89 -0.05 -20.15 13.88
C ALA A 89 0.14 -21.67 13.63
N ALA A 90 0.37 -22.46 14.67
CA ALA A 90 0.47 -23.92 14.66
C ALA A 90 -0.80 -24.72 14.25
N LYS A 91 -1.98 -24.11 14.04
CA LYS A 91 -3.22 -24.87 13.71
C LYS A 91 -3.80 -24.60 12.32
N ALA A 92 -3.15 -23.75 11.52
CA ALA A 92 -3.37 -23.75 10.09
C ALA A 92 -2.62 -24.90 9.44
N LYS A 93 -3.33 -25.88 8.86
CA LYS A 93 -2.67 -26.94 8.08
C LYS A 93 -2.06 -26.29 6.83
N ALA A 94 -0.82 -25.85 6.95
CA ALA A 94 -0.04 -25.32 5.85
C ALA A 94 0.05 -26.39 4.75
N HIS A 95 0.06 -25.95 3.50
CA HIS A 95 0.25 -26.85 2.37
C HIS A 95 1.74 -27.16 2.18
N ILE A 96 2.58 -26.16 2.45
CA ILE A 96 4.04 -26.24 2.41
C ILE A 96 4.60 -25.49 3.63
N VAL A 97 5.65 -26.04 4.23
CA VAL A 97 6.46 -25.43 5.27
C VAL A 97 7.85 -25.09 4.72
N VAL A 98 8.34 -23.88 5.01
CA VAL A 98 9.68 -23.42 4.67
C VAL A 98 10.48 -23.26 5.95
N ALA A 99 11.64 -23.92 6.03
CA ALA A 99 12.51 -23.87 7.21
C ALA A 99 14.00 -23.98 6.81
N GLN A 100 14.82 -23.03 7.29
CA GLN A 100 16.27 -23.05 7.01
C GLN A 100 17.01 -24.17 7.74
N ASP A 101 16.45 -24.65 8.86
CA ASP A 101 17.00 -25.72 9.71
C ASP A 101 16.72 -27.15 9.17
N GLY A 102 16.03 -27.28 8.03
CA GLY A 102 15.67 -28.56 7.43
C GLY A 102 14.43 -29.23 8.02
N SER A 103 13.72 -28.58 8.95
CA SER A 103 12.48 -29.11 9.54
C SER A 103 11.21 -28.86 8.72
N GLY A 104 11.36 -28.40 7.48
CA GLY A 104 10.26 -28.09 6.55
C GLY A 104 10.49 -28.70 5.16
N ASP A 105 9.54 -28.51 4.25
CA ASP A 105 9.57 -29.11 2.91
C ASP A 105 10.58 -28.41 1.98
N TYR A 106 10.84 -27.11 2.21
CA TYR A 106 11.80 -26.31 1.44
C TYR A 106 12.67 -25.44 2.35
N HIS A 107 13.89 -25.12 1.91
CA HIS A 107 14.79 -24.20 2.62
C HIS A 107 14.57 -22.72 2.28
N THR A 108 13.95 -22.42 1.12
CA THR A 108 13.74 -21.05 0.63
C THR A 108 12.27 -20.80 0.28
N ILE A 109 11.85 -19.54 0.38
CA ILE A 109 10.50 -19.11 0.06
C ILE A 109 10.27 -19.22 -1.44
N SER A 110 11.25 -18.84 -2.26
CA SER A 110 11.17 -18.93 -3.72
C SER A 110 10.94 -20.37 -4.20
N ALA A 111 11.58 -21.37 -3.59
CA ALA A 111 11.35 -22.77 -3.94
C ALA A 111 9.94 -23.24 -3.58
N ALA A 112 9.43 -22.90 -2.39
CA ALA A 112 8.06 -23.20 -2.00
C ALA A 112 7.02 -22.53 -2.91
N VAL A 113 7.26 -21.28 -3.34
CA VAL A 113 6.39 -20.58 -4.28
C VAL A 113 6.43 -21.22 -5.67
N ALA A 114 7.60 -21.66 -6.13
CA ALA A 114 7.72 -22.39 -7.39
C ALA A 114 6.89 -23.69 -7.36
N ALA A 115 6.95 -24.41 -6.24
CA ALA A 115 6.21 -25.65 -6.02
C ALA A 115 4.72 -25.48 -5.69
N SER A 116 4.27 -24.29 -5.30
CA SER A 116 2.88 -24.08 -4.90
C SER A 116 1.91 -24.36 -6.05
N ALA A 117 0.72 -24.89 -5.75
CA ALA A 117 -0.30 -25.04 -6.77
C ALA A 117 -0.79 -23.66 -7.26
N SER A 118 -1.18 -23.60 -8.53
CA SER A 118 -1.94 -22.48 -9.10
C SER A 118 -3.42 -22.85 -9.10
N GLY A 119 -4.32 -21.94 -8.69
CA GLY A 119 -5.75 -22.22 -8.74
C GLY A 119 -6.63 -21.22 -8.01
N SER A 120 -7.91 -21.56 -7.90
CA SER A 120 -8.94 -20.75 -7.22
C SER A 120 -8.94 -20.89 -5.70
N LYS A 121 -8.32 -21.95 -5.16
CA LYS A 121 -8.24 -22.21 -3.71
C LYS A 121 -7.00 -21.54 -3.09
N ARG A 122 -7.13 -21.18 -1.81
CA ARG A 122 -6.06 -20.62 -0.99
C ARG A 122 -4.91 -21.62 -0.85
N PHE A 123 -3.70 -21.26 -1.25
CA PHE A 123 -2.49 -22.06 -1.00
C PHE A 123 -1.67 -21.43 0.12
N ILE A 124 -1.44 -22.16 1.19
CA ILE A 124 -0.83 -21.64 2.42
C ILE A 124 0.61 -22.14 2.52
N ILE A 125 1.55 -21.20 2.54
CA ILE A 125 2.98 -21.42 2.80
C ILE A 125 3.28 -20.90 4.21
N HIS A 126 3.68 -21.79 5.12
CA HIS A 126 4.18 -21.42 6.44
C HIS A 126 5.69 -21.26 6.37
N VAL A 127 6.21 -20.10 6.77
CA VAL A 127 7.63 -19.79 6.77
C VAL A 127 8.10 -19.66 8.21
N LYS A 128 8.90 -20.61 8.68
CA LYS A 128 9.37 -20.65 10.06
C LYS A 128 10.26 -19.45 10.39
N ALA A 129 10.57 -19.26 11.66
CA ALA A 129 11.50 -18.24 12.12
C ALA A 129 12.87 -18.40 11.43
N GLY A 130 13.46 -17.28 11.01
CA GLY A 130 14.69 -17.28 10.21
C GLY A 130 14.88 -15.99 9.42
N VAL A 131 16.09 -15.82 8.88
CA VAL A 131 16.45 -14.70 8.01
C VAL A 131 16.69 -15.21 6.60
N TYR A 132 15.70 -15.02 5.75
CA TYR A 132 15.65 -15.46 4.36
C TYR A 132 16.22 -14.37 3.46
N ARG A 133 17.47 -14.57 3.01
CA ARG A 133 18.21 -13.63 2.14
C ARG A 133 17.93 -13.91 0.67
N GLU A 134 16.76 -13.48 0.20
CA GLU A 134 16.32 -13.73 -1.17
C GLU A 134 15.41 -12.60 -1.70
N ASN A 135 15.38 -12.45 -3.04
CA ASN A 135 14.41 -11.60 -3.72
C ASN A 135 13.29 -12.48 -4.29
N VAL A 136 12.09 -12.38 -3.72
CA VAL A 136 10.96 -13.27 -4.02
C VAL A 136 9.95 -12.60 -4.96
N GLN A 137 9.39 -13.37 -5.90
CA GLN A 137 8.28 -12.95 -6.76
C GLN A 137 7.08 -13.88 -6.62
N ILE A 138 5.92 -13.32 -6.26
CA ILE A 138 4.65 -14.03 -6.19
C ILE A 138 3.79 -13.67 -7.40
N LYS A 139 3.84 -14.52 -8.43
CA LYS A 139 3.03 -14.36 -9.65
C LYS A 139 1.69 -15.10 -9.58
N LYS A 140 1.63 -16.17 -8.79
CA LYS A 140 0.43 -17.02 -8.64
C LYS A 140 -0.59 -16.34 -7.74
N SER A 141 -1.87 -16.46 -8.09
CA SER A 141 -2.99 -15.95 -7.28
C SER A 141 -3.28 -16.85 -6.09
N ASN A 142 -3.99 -16.32 -5.09
CA ASN A 142 -4.48 -17.03 -3.90
C ASN A 142 -3.37 -17.62 -2.98
N ILE A 143 -2.14 -17.13 -3.10
CA ILE A 143 -1.05 -17.48 -2.18
C ILE A 143 -1.25 -16.76 -0.85
N MET A 144 -1.08 -17.49 0.25
CA MET A 144 -0.97 -16.96 1.59
C MET A 144 0.37 -17.36 2.20
N ILE A 145 1.10 -16.37 2.71
CA ILE A 145 2.34 -16.59 3.47
C ILE A 145 2.08 -16.24 4.93
N ILE A 146 2.38 -17.18 5.82
CA ILE A 146 2.32 -16.98 7.28
C ILE A 146 3.73 -17.16 7.83
N GLY A 147 4.25 -16.16 8.53
CA GLY A 147 5.48 -16.28 9.31
C GLY A 147 5.21 -16.69 10.77
N ASP A 148 6.29 -16.94 11.52
CA ASP A 148 6.23 -17.21 12.96
C ASP A 148 6.12 -15.94 13.82
N GLY A 149 6.13 -14.75 13.21
CA GLY A 149 6.00 -13.48 13.91
C GLY A 149 6.80 -12.35 13.26
N ILE A 150 6.34 -11.11 13.48
CA ILE A 150 7.12 -9.92 13.13
C ILE A 150 8.47 -9.97 13.85
N GLY A 151 9.57 -9.85 13.09
CA GLY A 151 10.93 -9.92 13.61
C GLY A 151 11.46 -11.34 13.82
N ALA A 152 10.60 -12.37 13.84
CA ALA A 152 11.02 -13.77 13.90
C ALA A 152 11.26 -14.35 12.49
N THR A 153 10.33 -14.10 11.57
CA THR A 153 10.48 -14.44 10.14
C THR A 153 10.78 -13.18 9.35
N ILE A 154 11.95 -13.11 8.73
CA ILE A 154 12.44 -11.93 8.00
C ILE A 154 12.85 -12.33 6.58
N VAL A 155 12.28 -11.68 5.57
CA VAL A 155 12.77 -11.73 4.19
C VAL A 155 13.54 -10.45 3.91
N THR A 156 14.80 -10.58 3.46
CA THR A 156 15.71 -9.44 3.32
C THR A 156 16.47 -9.43 2.00
N GLY A 157 16.59 -8.24 1.40
CA GLY A 157 17.39 -7.95 0.22
C GLY A 157 18.08 -6.59 0.33
N ASN A 158 18.80 -6.18 -0.70
CA ASN A 158 19.53 -4.90 -0.75
C ASN A 158 19.63 -4.27 -2.15
N ARG A 159 18.81 -4.72 -3.11
CA ARG A 159 18.75 -4.12 -4.45
C ARG A 159 18.29 -2.67 -4.35
N ASN A 160 18.89 -1.78 -5.16
CA ASN A 160 18.67 -0.34 -5.09
C ASN A 160 19.06 0.36 -6.40
N VAL A 161 18.59 1.58 -6.59
CA VAL A 161 18.84 2.37 -7.80
C VAL A 161 20.31 2.71 -8.01
N LYS A 162 21.04 3.07 -6.95
CA LYS A 162 22.48 3.35 -7.06
C LYS A 162 23.29 2.15 -7.57
N GLY A 163 22.83 0.94 -7.26
CA GLY A 163 23.39 -0.33 -7.71
C GLY A 163 22.88 -0.79 -9.08
N GLY A 164 22.21 0.05 -9.86
CA GLY A 164 21.78 -0.24 -11.23
C GLY A 164 20.45 -0.97 -11.37
N TRP A 165 19.65 -1.07 -10.31
CA TRP A 165 18.29 -1.61 -10.39
C TRP A 165 17.29 -0.49 -10.64
N THR A 166 16.21 -0.73 -11.39
CA THR A 166 15.08 0.20 -11.36
C THR A 166 14.41 0.15 -9.99
N THR A 167 13.73 1.23 -9.61
CA THR A 167 12.91 1.28 -8.39
C THR A 167 11.94 0.10 -8.34
N PHE A 168 11.27 -0.20 -9.46
CA PHE A 168 10.34 -1.33 -9.58
C PHE A 168 10.99 -2.70 -9.35
N ARG A 169 12.22 -2.91 -9.84
CA ARG A 169 12.96 -4.18 -9.71
C ARG A 169 13.83 -4.27 -8.45
N SER A 170 13.92 -3.18 -7.67
CA SER A 170 14.63 -3.16 -6.39
C SER A 170 13.90 -3.90 -5.27
N ALA A 171 12.61 -4.24 -5.47
CA ALA A 171 11.79 -4.92 -4.48
C ALA A 171 12.43 -6.21 -3.95
N THR A 172 12.55 -6.31 -2.62
CA THR A 172 12.93 -7.57 -1.96
C THR A 172 11.82 -8.60 -2.12
N PHE A 173 10.56 -8.17 -1.99
CA PHE A 173 9.41 -9.04 -2.15
C PHE A 173 8.40 -8.39 -3.10
N ALA A 174 8.11 -9.03 -4.23
CA ALA A 174 7.21 -8.49 -5.27
C ALA A 174 5.99 -9.38 -5.48
N ILE A 175 4.80 -8.80 -5.48
CA ILE A 175 3.53 -9.51 -5.65
C ILE A 175 2.78 -8.97 -6.86
N THR A 176 2.54 -9.84 -7.84
CA THR A 176 1.69 -9.56 -9.00
C THR A 176 0.44 -10.45 -9.03
N GLY A 177 0.43 -11.56 -8.28
CA GLY A 177 -0.72 -12.46 -8.17
C GLY A 177 -1.85 -11.86 -7.34
N ASN A 178 -3.10 -12.09 -7.76
CA ASN A 178 -4.29 -11.58 -7.08
C ASN A 178 -4.57 -12.35 -5.78
N HIS A 179 -5.31 -11.71 -4.87
CA HIS A 179 -5.74 -12.27 -3.59
C HIS A 179 -4.59 -12.75 -2.70
N PHE A 180 -3.41 -12.14 -2.81
CA PHE A 180 -2.28 -12.47 -1.95
C PHE A 180 -2.57 -12.09 -0.49
N ILE A 181 -2.13 -12.93 0.45
CA ILE A 181 -2.18 -12.60 1.88
C ILE A 181 -0.79 -12.84 2.49
N ALA A 182 -0.30 -11.88 3.26
CA ALA A 182 0.84 -12.09 4.15
C ALA A 182 0.44 -11.82 5.59
N ARG A 183 0.95 -12.65 6.52
CA ARG A 183 0.71 -12.51 7.95
C ARG A 183 1.97 -12.82 8.76
N ASP A 184 2.17 -12.08 9.85
CA ASP A 184 3.18 -12.37 10.88
C ASP A 184 4.62 -12.48 10.33
N ILE A 185 5.01 -11.57 9.42
CA ILE A 185 6.31 -11.61 8.71
C ILE A 185 6.91 -10.20 8.50
N THR A 186 8.23 -10.11 8.40
CA THR A 186 8.96 -8.87 8.07
C THR A 186 9.54 -8.91 6.66
N PHE A 187 9.30 -7.86 5.87
CA PHE A 187 9.93 -7.61 4.59
C PHE A 187 10.90 -6.44 4.72
N GLN A 188 12.14 -6.62 4.29
CA GLN A 188 13.20 -5.64 4.53
C GLN A 188 14.09 -5.42 3.32
N ASN A 189 14.39 -4.15 3.03
CA ASN A 189 15.50 -3.76 2.17
C ASN A 189 16.59 -3.07 3.01
N THR A 190 17.81 -3.59 2.94
CA THR A 190 18.96 -3.19 3.75
C THR A 190 19.94 -2.26 3.03
N ALA A 191 19.60 -1.76 1.83
CA ALA A 191 20.49 -0.92 1.04
C ALA A 191 21.00 0.32 1.82
N GLY A 192 20.14 0.96 2.63
CA GLY A 192 20.51 2.16 3.38
C GLY A 192 20.22 3.46 2.63
N PRO A 193 20.19 4.60 3.33
CA PRO A 193 19.73 5.88 2.78
C PRO A 193 20.70 6.51 1.75
N GLN A 194 21.95 6.03 1.69
CA GLN A 194 22.98 6.46 0.73
C GLN A 194 22.83 5.84 -0.67
N ASN A 195 21.91 4.90 -0.83
CA ASN A 195 21.74 4.10 -2.04
C ASN A 195 20.46 4.43 -2.82
N HIS A 196 19.84 5.58 -2.52
CA HIS A 196 18.61 6.06 -3.15
C HIS A 196 17.44 5.06 -2.99
N GLN A 197 16.55 4.96 -3.97
CA GLN A 197 15.34 4.13 -3.90
C GLN A 197 15.68 2.65 -3.73
N ALA A 198 15.05 2.00 -2.74
CA ALA A 198 15.30 0.60 -2.41
C ALA A 198 14.06 -0.03 -1.76
N VAL A 199 13.27 -0.73 -2.57
CA VAL A 199 11.94 -1.23 -2.17
C VAL A 199 12.06 -2.50 -1.30
N ALA A 200 11.38 -2.51 -0.15
CA ALA A 200 11.25 -3.70 0.68
C ALA A 200 10.13 -4.60 0.15
N LEU A 201 8.96 -4.03 -0.14
CA LEU A 201 7.85 -4.75 -0.73
C LEU A 201 7.14 -3.94 -1.82
N ARG A 202 6.83 -4.60 -2.93
CA ARG A 202 5.97 -4.09 -4.00
C ARG A 202 4.75 -4.98 -4.16
N SER A 203 3.58 -4.37 -4.24
CA SER A 203 2.33 -5.07 -4.55
C SER A 203 1.60 -4.39 -5.71
N ASP A 204 1.24 -5.18 -6.71
CA ASP A 204 0.37 -4.81 -7.84
C ASP A 204 -0.71 -5.86 -8.13
N GLY A 205 -0.81 -6.91 -7.29
CA GLY A 205 -1.93 -7.85 -7.28
C GLY A 205 -3.17 -7.26 -6.61
N ASP A 206 -4.34 -7.51 -7.20
CA ASP A 206 -5.62 -7.04 -6.68
C ASP A 206 -6.09 -7.84 -5.48
N PHE A 207 -6.77 -7.18 -4.53
CA PHE A 207 -7.23 -7.77 -3.26
C PHE A 207 -6.11 -8.33 -2.38
N SER A 208 -4.97 -7.66 -2.34
CA SER A 208 -3.84 -8.05 -1.48
C SER A 208 -4.07 -7.62 -0.02
N VAL A 209 -3.81 -8.50 0.94
CA VAL A 209 -3.92 -8.22 2.39
C VAL A 209 -2.61 -8.48 3.12
N PHE A 210 -2.24 -7.54 4.00
CA PHE A 210 -1.09 -7.66 4.88
C PHE A 210 -1.54 -7.46 6.32
N TYR A 211 -1.39 -8.48 7.15
CA TYR A 211 -1.87 -8.46 8.53
C TYR A 211 -0.74 -8.76 9.52
N ARG A 212 -0.42 -7.81 10.40
CA ARG A 212 0.73 -7.92 11.32
C ARG A 212 2.01 -8.22 10.55
N CYS A 213 2.27 -7.40 9.54
CA CYS A 213 3.52 -7.42 8.79
C CYS A 213 4.39 -6.22 9.18
N SER A 214 5.70 -6.34 8.98
CA SER A 214 6.60 -5.19 9.06
C SER A 214 7.30 -4.95 7.72
N PHE A 215 7.41 -3.69 7.32
CA PHE A 215 8.08 -3.24 6.10
C PHE A 215 9.20 -2.29 6.51
N LYS A 216 10.45 -2.67 6.22
CA LYS A 216 11.63 -1.94 6.71
C LYS A 216 12.52 -1.52 5.56
N GLY A 217 12.73 -0.21 5.43
CA GLY A 217 13.68 0.36 4.47
C GLY A 217 14.07 1.77 4.87
N PHE A 218 14.43 2.56 3.85
CA PHE A 218 14.68 4.00 3.94
C PHE A 218 13.82 4.69 2.89
N GLN A 219 14.41 5.08 1.75
CA GLN A 219 13.69 5.65 0.62
C GLN A 219 12.90 4.56 -0.12
N ASP A 220 11.63 4.85 -0.44
CA ASP A 220 10.75 4.00 -1.26
C ASP A 220 10.47 2.60 -0.65
N THR A 221 10.26 2.52 0.67
CA THR A 221 10.15 1.24 1.39
C THR A 221 8.99 0.36 0.91
N LEU A 222 7.77 0.91 0.84
CA LEU A 222 6.54 0.19 0.51
C LEU A 222 5.94 0.75 -0.77
N TYR A 223 6.05 -0.03 -1.85
CA TYR A 223 5.51 0.33 -3.15
C TYR A 223 4.10 -0.25 -3.32
N VAL A 224 3.09 0.52 -2.93
CA VAL A 224 1.67 0.26 -3.18
C VAL A 224 1.34 0.57 -4.64
N HIS A 225 1.92 -0.22 -5.54
CA HIS A 225 2.05 0.10 -6.95
C HIS A 225 0.69 0.32 -7.64
N SER A 226 -0.21 -0.66 -7.58
CA SER A 226 -1.53 -0.60 -8.23
C SER A 226 -2.55 -1.54 -7.56
N GLN A 227 -3.80 -1.49 -8.01
CA GLN A 227 -4.92 -2.35 -7.56
C GLN A 227 -5.33 -2.14 -6.10
N ARG A 228 -6.29 -2.95 -5.61
CA ARG A 228 -6.83 -2.81 -4.25
C ARG A 228 -5.97 -3.55 -3.22
N GLN A 229 -5.63 -2.84 -2.15
CA GLN A 229 -4.74 -3.37 -1.11
C GLN A 229 -5.21 -2.96 0.28
N PHE A 230 -5.05 -3.84 1.27
CA PHE A 230 -5.40 -3.58 2.66
C PHE A 230 -4.26 -3.98 3.60
N TYR A 231 -3.85 -3.06 4.46
CA TYR A 231 -2.80 -3.27 5.46
C TYR A 231 -3.39 -3.07 6.85
N ARG A 232 -3.25 -4.05 7.73
CA ARG A 232 -3.83 -4.04 9.08
C ARG A 232 -2.81 -4.41 10.14
N ASP A 233 -2.73 -3.63 11.21
CA ASP A 233 -1.83 -3.87 12.34
C ASP A 233 -0.35 -3.97 11.92
N CYS A 234 0.04 -3.24 10.88
CA CYS A 234 1.38 -3.32 10.29
C CYS A 234 2.35 -2.27 10.87
N TYR A 235 3.64 -2.51 10.69
CA TYR A 235 4.73 -1.63 11.10
C TYR A 235 5.53 -1.20 9.87
N ILE A 236 5.45 0.08 9.49
CA ILE A 236 6.10 0.61 8.28
C ILE A 236 7.22 1.57 8.70
N TYR A 237 8.44 1.38 8.18
CA TYR A 237 9.60 2.21 8.50
C TYR A 237 10.22 2.80 7.24
N GLY A 238 10.52 4.10 7.21
CA GLY A 238 11.27 4.69 6.11
C GLY A 238 11.59 6.17 6.29
N THR A 239 12.12 6.80 5.23
CA THR A 239 12.56 8.21 5.23
C THR A 239 11.80 9.04 4.20
N GLN A 240 12.22 8.97 2.93
CA GLN A 240 11.62 9.66 1.80
C GLN A 240 10.65 8.74 1.06
N ASP A 241 9.47 9.26 0.77
CA ASP A 241 8.45 8.65 -0.10
C ASP A 241 8.17 7.18 0.25
N PHE A 242 8.24 6.84 1.53
CA PHE A 242 8.40 5.44 1.91
C PHE A 242 7.09 4.62 1.86
N ILE A 243 5.96 5.28 1.60
CA ILE A 243 4.69 4.68 1.15
C ILE A 243 4.28 5.38 -0.15
N PHE A 244 4.46 4.74 -1.29
CA PHE A 244 4.29 5.39 -2.59
C PHE A 244 3.65 4.47 -3.62
N GLY A 245 3.07 5.06 -4.66
CA GLY A 245 2.41 4.34 -5.75
C GLY A 245 1.00 4.86 -6.03
N ASP A 246 0.25 4.09 -6.81
CA ASP A 246 -1.07 4.46 -7.31
C ASP A 246 -2.11 3.34 -7.09
N ALA A 247 -1.99 2.59 -6.00
CA ALA A 247 -3.02 1.66 -5.56
C ALA A 247 -4.31 2.36 -5.08
N VAL A 248 -5.38 1.59 -4.98
CA VAL A 248 -6.52 1.90 -4.09
C VAL A 248 -6.17 1.23 -2.76
N VAL A 249 -5.65 1.98 -1.78
CA VAL A 249 -5.11 1.36 -0.55
C VAL A 249 -5.60 2.03 0.73
N VAL A 250 -5.90 1.20 1.73
CA VAL A 250 -6.12 1.63 3.11
C VAL A 250 -5.12 0.92 4.03
N LEU A 251 -4.40 1.72 4.83
CA LEU A 251 -3.57 1.27 5.93
C LEU A 251 -4.32 1.58 7.23
N GLN A 252 -4.84 0.55 7.90
CA GLN A 252 -5.69 0.68 9.08
C GLN A 252 -4.98 0.14 10.34
N ASN A 253 -5.00 0.93 11.42
CA ASN A 253 -4.34 0.55 12.69
C ASN A 253 -2.86 0.20 12.53
N CYS A 254 -2.16 0.94 11.67
CA CYS A 254 -0.74 0.75 11.42
C CYS A 254 0.10 1.67 12.31
N ASN A 255 1.31 1.21 12.62
CA ASN A 255 2.36 2.03 13.22
C ASN A 255 3.36 2.43 12.13
N ILE A 256 3.45 3.73 11.88
CA ILE A 256 4.30 4.35 10.86
C ILE A 256 5.46 5.05 11.57
N PHE A 257 6.67 4.58 11.30
CA PHE A 257 7.90 5.01 11.94
C PHE A 257 8.80 5.75 10.97
N VAL A 258 8.97 7.04 11.19
CA VAL A 258 9.85 7.87 10.36
C VAL A 258 11.27 7.76 10.87
N ARG A 259 12.19 7.36 10.00
CA ARG A 259 13.60 7.14 10.32
C ARG A 259 14.46 8.38 10.09
N LYS A 260 15.67 8.35 10.63
CA LYS A 260 16.69 9.37 10.38
C LYS A 260 17.15 9.32 8.90
N PRO A 261 16.98 10.40 8.11
CA PRO A 261 17.49 10.47 6.75
C PRO A 261 18.97 10.94 6.76
N LEU A 262 19.56 11.14 5.58
CA LEU A 262 20.86 11.79 5.49
C LEU A 262 20.76 13.29 5.81
N LYS A 263 21.87 13.91 6.20
CA LYS A 263 21.95 15.35 6.44
C LYS A 263 21.48 16.11 5.19
N GLY A 264 20.61 17.11 5.38
CA GLY A 264 20.05 17.93 4.29
C GLY A 264 18.85 17.30 3.56
N GLN A 265 18.52 16.04 3.83
CA GLN A 265 17.29 15.42 3.32
C GLN A 265 16.10 15.71 4.23
N GLN A 266 14.91 15.58 3.66
CA GLN A 266 13.63 15.71 4.34
C GLN A 266 12.91 14.37 4.28
N ASN A 267 12.08 14.07 5.28
CA ASN A 267 11.25 12.89 5.27
C ASN A 267 9.87 13.20 4.69
N THR A 268 9.34 12.27 3.90
CA THR A 268 7.99 12.32 3.34
C THR A 268 7.36 10.94 3.51
N ILE A 269 6.22 10.89 4.21
CA ILE A 269 5.58 9.60 4.50
C ILE A 269 4.96 9.02 3.24
N THR A 270 4.21 9.84 2.49
CA THR A 270 3.58 9.41 1.25
C THR A 270 4.07 10.15 0.02
N ALA A 271 4.08 9.43 -1.12
CA ALA A 271 4.23 10.01 -2.44
C ALA A 271 3.23 9.34 -3.39
N GLN A 272 1.98 9.82 -3.36
CA GLN A 272 0.89 9.20 -4.11
C GLN A 272 0.93 9.63 -5.59
N GLY A 273 0.78 8.64 -6.48
CA GLY A 273 1.11 8.73 -7.90
C GLY A 273 -0.08 8.81 -8.86
N ARG A 274 -1.26 9.28 -8.45
CA ARG A 274 -2.43 9.37 -9.34
C ARG A 274 -2.22 10.37 -10.48
N THR A 275 -2.39 9.91 -11.72
CA THR A 275 -2.13 10.69 -12.93
C THR A 275 -3.38 11.21 -13.62
N ASP A 276 -4.53 10.59 -13.37
CA ASP A 276 -5.81 10.94 -13.98
C ASP A 276 -6.89 11.23 -12.91
N PRO A 277 -7.70 12.30 -13.06
CA PRO A 277 -8.75 12.64 -12.09
C PRO A 277 -9.90 11.61 -12.03
N ASN A 278 -10.02 10.74 -13.03
CA ASN A 278 -11.02 9.68 -13.12
C ASN A 278 -10.54 8.36 -12.51
N GLU A 279 -9.25 8.24 -12.17
CA GLU A 279 -8.74 7.13 -11.36
C GLU A 279 -9.33 7.20 -9.95
N ASN A 280 -9.77 6.04 -9.45
CA ASN A 280 -10.30 5.88 -8.10
C ASN A 280 -9.21 5.54 -7.06
N THR A 281 -7.93 5.72 -7.41
CA THR A 281 -6.74 5.39 -6.61
C THR A 281 -6.43 6.45 -5.55
N GLY A 282 -5.61 6.10 -4.57
CA GLY A 282 -5.26 6.96 -3.45
C GLY A 282 -4.72 6.18 -2.26
N ILE A 283 -3.99 6.87 -1.39
CA ILE A 283 -3.44 6.31 -0.15
C ILE A 283 -4.24 6.84 1.04
N ILE A 284 -4.94 5.95 1.74
CA ILE A 284 -5.68 6.30 2.95
C ILE A 284 -4.98 5.72 4.17
N ILE A 285 -4.60 6.58 5.11
CA ILE A 285 -4.06 6.21 6.40
C ILE A 285 -5.16 6.41 7.44
N HIS A 286 -5.63 5.32 8.03
CA HIS A 286 -6.84 5.31 8.87
C HIS A 286 -6.53 4.74 10.26
N ASN A 287 -6.95 5.44 11.32
CA ASN A 287 -6.83 4.98 12.71
C ASN A 287 -5.40 4.50 13.03
N SER A 288 -4.39 5.24 12.55
CA SER A 288 -2.98 4.81 12.59
C SER A 288 -2.14 5.80 13.38
N ARG A 289 -0.89 5.43 13.68
CA ARG A 289 0.04 6.25 14.43
C ARG A 289 1.26 6.60 13.61
N VAL A 290 1.67 7.86 13.64
CA VAL A 290 2.89 8.35 12.98
C VAL A 290 3.83 8.92 14.03
N ILE A 291 5.00 8.30 14.20
CA ILE A 291 5.99 8.69 15.20
C ILE A 291 7.42 8.58 14.66
N ALA A 292 8.36 9.25 15.34
CA ALA A 292 9.78 9.09 15.05
C ALA A 292 10.24 7.68 15.46
N ALA A 293 11.01 7.03 14.59
CA ALA A 293 11.75 5.83 14.93
C ALA A 293 12.87 6.16 15.93
N ARG A 294 13.43 5.12 16.58
CA ARG A 294 14.48 5.27 17.59
C ARG A 294 15.70 6.06 17.10
N ASP A 295 16.03 5.96 15.81
CA ASP A 295 17.18 6.65 15.21
C ASP A 295 16.91 8.13 14.91
N LEU A 296 15.65 8.53 14.69
CA LEU A 296 15.24 9.91 14.45
C LEU A 296 14.93 10.65 15.76
N LEU A 297 14.31 9.97 16.73
CA LEU A 297 13.76 10.60 17.94
C LEU A 297 14.72 11.60 18.63
N PRO A 298 16.02 11.30 18.85
CA PRO A 298 16.94 12.22 19.52
C PRO A 298 17.29 13.47 18.70
N VAL A 299 17.07 13.43 17.38
CA VAL A 299 17.48 14.46 16.43
C VAL A 299 16.32 14.96 15.56
N GLN A 300 15.07 14.67 15.95
CA GLN A 300 13.90 14.91 15.10
C GLN A 300 13.74 16.40 14.73
N HIS A 301 14.14 17.31 15.61
CA HIS A 301 14.10 18.75 15.37
C HIS A 301 15.09 19.22 14.30
N SER A 302 16.09 18.40 13.98
CA SER A 302 17.08 18.67 12.93
C SER A 302 16.63 18.22 11.54
N PHE A 303 15.51 17.49 11.42
CA PHE A 303 15.03 16.94 10.16
C PHE A 303 13.55 17.23 9.96
N GLN A 304 13.22 17.85 8.84
CA GLN A 304 11.82 18.14 8.50
C GLN A 304 11.12 16.85 8.06
N THR A 305 9.92 16.61 8.57
CA THR A 305 9.08 15.47 8.20
C THR A 305 7.68 15.95 7.78
N TYR A 306 7.20 15.45 6.64
CA TYR A 306 5.91 15.79 6.07
C TYR A 306 5.05 14.55 5.86
N LEU A 307 3.73 14.74 5.90
CA LEU A 307 2.72 13.70 5.62
C LEU A 307 2.85 13.16 4.20
N GLY A 308 3.25 13.99 3.25
CA GLY A 308 3.56 13.54 1.90
C GLY A 308 3.86 14.67 0.91
N ARG A 309 4.09 14.28 -0.35
CA ARG A 309 4.31 15.19 -1.50
C ARG A 309 3.71 14.63 -2.80
N PRO A 310 3.25 15.49 -3.73
CA PRO A 310 2.46 15.03 -4.88
C PRO A 310 3.35 14.55 -6.02
N TRP A 311 3.69 13.26 -6.01
CA TRP A 311 4.48 12.66 -7.09
C TRP A 311 3.86 12.86 -8.48
N LYS A 312 2.52 12.88 -8.56
CA LYS A 312 1.77 13.08 -9.80
C LYS A 312 0.64 14.10 -9.65
N MET A 313 0.15 14.58 -10.79
CA MET A 313 -0.69 15.77 -10.91
C MET A 313 -1.98 15.71 -10.07
N TYR A 314 -2.57 14.53 -9.90
CA TYR A 314 -3.83 14.35 -9.16
C TYR A 314 -3.65 13.60 -7.85
N SER A 315 -2.44 13.68 -7.27
CA SER A 315 -2.05 12.98 -6.05
C SER A 315 -3.15 13.04 -4.99
N ARG A 316 -3.53 11.88 -4.41
CA ARG A 316 -4.61 11.78 -3.43
C ARG A 316 -4.19 11.00 -2.20
N THR A 317 -4.10 11.67 -1.06
CA THR A 317 -3.76 11.08 0.23
C THR A 317 -4.66 11.62 1.32
N VAL A 318 -5.14 10.75 2.22
CA VAL A 318 -5.93 11.17 3.39
C VAL A 318 -5.37 10.53 4.65
N PHE A 319 -5.15 11.35 5.69
CA PHE A 319 -4.89 10.90 7.06
C PHE A 319 -6.12 11.14 7.91
N MET A 320 -6.73 10.09 8.44
CA MET A 320 -7.96 10.19 9.23
C MET A 320 -7.93 9.36 10.50
N ASN A 321 -8.42 9.93 11.60
CA ASN A 321 -8.39 9.35 12.94
C ASN A 321 -6.97 8.94 13.38
N CYS A 322 -5.93 9.62 12.90
CA CYS A 322 -4.54 9.25 13.17
C CYS A 322 -3.97 10.00 14.38
N ASN A 323 -3.08 9.35 15.14
CA ASN A 323 -2.22 10.03 16.11
C ASN A 323 -0.93 10.46 15.42
N LEU A 324 -0.75 11.77 15.24
CA LEU A 324 0.39 12.39 14.58
C LEU A 324 1.36 12.96 15.63
N GLY A 325 2.58 12.44 15.68
CA GLY A 325 3.63 12.91 16.58
C GLY A 325 4.16 14.30 16.23
N SER A 326 4.94 14.91 17.14
CA SER A 326 5.50 16.26 17.00
C SER A 326 6.52 16.41 15.88
N LEU A 327 7.01 15.31 15.28
CA LEU A 327 7.90 15.34 14.13
C LEU A 327 7.25 15.94 12.87
N ILE A 328 5.91 15.93 12.78
CA ILE A 328 5.21 16.46 11.61
C ILE A 328 5.38 17.97 11.58
N ASN A 329 6.00 18.48 10.52
CA ASN A 329 6.17 19.90 10.30
C ASN A 329 4.80 20.60 10.28
N PRO A 330 4.64 21.80 10.88
CA PRO A 330 3.35 22.52 10.90
C PRO A 330 2.69 22.72 9.53
N ALA A 331 3.48 22.88 8.46
CA ALA A 331 2.98 22.95 7.09
C ALA A 331 2.27 21.66 6.63
N GLY A 332 2.61 20.52 7.23
CA GLY A 332 2.02 19.20 7.01
C GLY A 332 2.47 18.53 5.71
N TRP A 333 2.48 19.26 4.60
CA TRP A 333 2.70 18.72 3.26
C TRP A 333 3.82 19.47 2.54
N LEU A 334 4.57 18.77 1.69
CA LEU A 334 5.71 19.32 0.96
C LEU A 334 5.40 19.43 -0.55
N PRO A 335 5.69 20.55 -1.22
CA PRO A 335 5.56 20.63 -2.68
C PRO A 335 6.46 19.59 -3.35
N TRP A 336 6.04 19.05 -4.49
CA TRP A 336 6.93 18.24 -5.33
C TRP A 336 7.97 19.12 -6.03
N SER A 337 7.50 20.15 -6.74
CA SER A 337 8.32 21.19 -7.36
C SER A 337 7.45 22.41 -7.69
N GLY A 338 7.85 23.60 -7.22
CA GLY A 338 7.11 24.83 -7.46
C GLY A 338 5.61 24.71 -7.15
N SER A 339 4.77 25.10 -8.11
CA SER A 339 3.30 25.03 -8.02
C SER A 339 2.68 23.75 -8.61
N PHE A 340 3.50 22.76 -9.00
CA PHE A 340 3.02 21.51 -9.58
C PHE A 340 2.01 20.81 -8.67
N ALA A 341 0.90 20.36 -9.26
CA ALA A 341 -0.19 19.63 -8.62
C ALA A 341 -0.96 20.35 -7.49
N LEU A 342 -0.49 21.49 -6.96
CA LEU A 342 -1.06 22.11 -5.74
C LEU A 342 -2.54 22.47 -5.85
N ARG A 343 -3.04 22.67 -7.08
CA ARG A 343 -4.46 22.96 -7.37
C ARG A 343 -5.31 21.72 -7.63
N THR A 344 -4.70 20.61 -8.03
CA THR A 344 -5.38 19.42 -8.58
C THR A 344 -5.26 18.18 -7.69
N LEU A 345 -4.29 18.17 -6.77
CA LEU A 345 -4.17 17.15 -5.73
C LEU A 345 -5.37 17.18 -4.77
N TYR A 346 -5.55 16.11 -4.00
CA TYR A 346 -6.48 16.05 -2.88
C TYR A 346 -5.76 15.51 -1.65
N TYR A 347 -5.35 16.40 -0.75
CA TYR A 347 -4.73 16.06 0.53
C TYR A 347 -5.67 16.39 1.67
N GLY A 348 -6.10 15.35 2.39
CA GLY A 348 -7.13 15.44 3.42
C GLY A 348 -6.62 15.08 4.81
N GLU A 349 -7.05 15.84 5.80
CA GLU A 349 -6.90 15.49 7.22
C GLU A 349 -8.28 15.50 7.91
N TYR A 350 -8.60 14.44 8.65
CA TYR A 350 -9.88 14.30 9.37
C TYR A 350 -9.65 13.75 10.79
N MET A 351 -10.08 14.49 11.81
CA MET A 351 -10.09 14.03 13.22
C MET A 351 -8.76 13.41 13.70
N ASN A 352 -7.63 13.91 13.20
CA ASN A 352 -6.32 13.52 13.69
C ASN A 352 -6.06 14.13 15.07
N VAL A 353 -5.32 13.43 15.91
CA VAL A 353 -4.94 13.82 17.27
C VAL A 353 -3.42 13.80 17.44
N GLY A 354 -2.93 14.27 18.57
CA GLY A 354 -1.49 14.34 18.86
C GLY A 354 -0.85 15.67 18.47
N SER A 355 0.38 15.87 18.91
CA SER A 355 1.08 17.16 18.81
C SER A 355 1.35 17.63 17.37
N GLY A 356 1.40 16.71 16.41
CA GLY A 356 1.55 17.02 14.98
C GLY A 356 0.25 17.26 14.22
N ALA A 357 -0.90 17.10 14.88
CA ALA A 357 -2.21 17.18 14.22
C ALA A 357 -2.80 18.59 14.11
N ASN A 358 -2.16 19.61 14.71
CA ASN A 358 -2.65 20.98 14.60
C ASN A 358 -2.60 21.45 13.14
N THR A 359 -3.76 21.83 12.59
CA THR A 359 -3.91 22.24 11.20
C THR A 359 -3.80 23.75 10.96
N ALA A 360 -3.67 24.57 12.00
CA ALA A 360 -3.62 26.03 11.88
C ALA A 360 -2.42 26.54 11.04
N GLY A 361 -1.30 25.81 11.08
CA GLY A 361 -0.08 26.14 10.33
C GLY A 361 0.06 25.46 8.97
N ARG A 362 -0.96 24.74 8.51
CA ARG A 362 -0.90 23.95 7.27
C ARG A 362 -0.79 24.82 6.04
N VAL A 363 -0.28 24.22 4.96
CA VAL A 363 -0.23 24.83 3.63
C VAL A 363 -1.61 25.34 3.18
N LYS A 364 -1.62 26.42 2.39
CA LYS A 364 -2.85 27.05 1.86
C LYS A 364 -3.17 26.62 0.42
N TRP A 365 -2.75 25.43 0.02
CA TRP A 365 -2.95 24.95 -1.35
C TRP A 365 -4.43 24.68 -1.63
N PRO A 366 -4.96 24.98 -2.82
CA PRO A 366 -6.35 24.70 -3.13
C PRO A 366 -6.74 23.21 -3.03
N GLY A 367 -5.80 22.30 -3.27
CA GLY A 367 -5.99 20.86 -3.12
C GLY A 367 -5.85 20.32 -1.68
N TYR A 368 -5.46 21.16 -0.71
CA TYR A 368 -5.41 20.76 0.70
C TYR A 368 -6.77 21.02 1.38
N HIS A 369 -7.21 20.04 2.17
CA HIS A 369 -8.54 20.04 2.78
C HIS A 369 -8.48 19.59 4.24
N ILE A 370 -8.94 20.46 5.13
CA ILE A 370 -9.39 20.04 6.46
C ILE A 370 -10.80 19.47 6.28
N ILE A 371 -10.93 18.15 6.36
CA ILE A 371 -12.21 17.48 6.24
C ILE A 371 -12.95 17.66 7.56
N ARG A 372 -14.13 18.29 7.51
CA ARG A 372 -14.97 18.53 8.71
C ARG A 372 -16.23 17.69 8.76
N SER A 373 -16.71 17.26 7.60
CA SER A 373 -17.94 16.48 7.46
C SER A 373 -17.61 14.98 7.55
N PRO A 374 -18.25 14.23 8.47
CA PRO A 374 -18.16 12.77 8.51
C PRO A 374 -18.57 12.15 7.17
N GLU A 375 -19.58 12.69 6.50
CA GLU A 375 -20.07 12.17 5.20
C GLU A 375 -18.97 12.21 4.13
N LYS A 376 -18.15 13.28 4.11
CA LYS A 376 -16.98 13.35 3.22
C LYS A 376 -15.88 12.38 3.62
N ALA A 377 -15.63 12.21 4.92
CA ALA A 377 -14.61 11.30 5.43
C ALA A 377 -14.99 9.83 5.18
N GLU A 378 -16.28 9.50 5.23
CA GLU A 378 -16.84 8.16 5.03
C GLU A 378 -16.51 7.61 3.63
N HIS A 379 -16.33 8.47 2.61
CA HIS A 379 -15.87 8.03 1.28
C HIS A 379 -14.48 7.39 1.27
N PHE A 380 -13.65 7.67 2.28
CA PHE A 380 -12.29 7.16 2.40
C PHE A 380 -12.19 5.92 3.28
N THR A 381 -13.29 5.46 3.90
CA THR A 381 -13.29 4.29 4.78
C THR A 381 -13.05 2.98 4.01
N VAL A 382 -12.73 1.92 4.73
CA VAL A 382 -12.46 0.60 4.13
C VAL A 382 -13.66 0.10 3.32
N GLY A 383 -14.87 0.32 3.83
CA GLY A 383 -16.13 -0.08 3.20
C GLY A 383 -16.34 0.62 1.85
N ASN A 384 -16.15 1.93 1.79
CA ASN A 384 -16.45 2.71 0.58
C ASN A 384 -15.27 2.80 -0.40
N PHE A 385 -14.06 3.04 0.10
CA PHE A 385 -12.89 3.26 -0.77
C PHE A 385 -12.39 1.96 -1.39
N LEU A 386 -12.34 0.86 -0.62
CA LEU A 386 -11.86 -0.44 -1.08
C LEU A 386 -12.97 -1.40 -1.52
N ALA A 387 -14.24 -1.03 -1.38
CA ALA A 387 -15.34 -1.99 -1.34
C ALA A 387 -15.06 -3.13 -0.33
N GLY A 388 -14.38 -2.82 0.79
CA GLY A 388 -13.73 -3.80 1.66
C GLY A 388 -14.67 -4.86 2.23
N ASN A 389 -15.92 -4.48 2.50
CA ASN A 389 -16.98 -5.38 2.98
C ASN A 389 -17.23 -6.58 2.05
N SER A 390 -16.93 -6.46 0.75
CA SER A 390 -17.18 -7.53 -0.23
C SER A 390 -16.12 -8.64 -0.23
N TRP A 391 -14.90 -8.36 0.25
CA TRP A 391 -13.75 -9.25 0.05
C TRP A 391 -12.88 -9.45 1.29
N ILE A 392 -12.71 -8.46 2.17
CA ILE A 392 -11.87 -8.58 3.37
C ILE A 392 -12.42 -9.61 4.38
N PRO A 393 -13.74 -9.72 4.65
CA PRO A 393 -14.25 -10.73 5.60
C PRO A 393 -13.81 -12.15 5.28
N ARG A 394 -13.65 -12.49 4.00
CA ARG A 394 -13.25 -13.84 3.55
C ARG A 394 -11.78 -14.15 3.83
N THR A 395 -10.98 -13.14 4.15
CA THR A 395 -9.57 -13.31 4.54
C THR A 395 -9.43 -13.64 6.03
N GLY A 396 -10.49 -13.43 6.82
CA GLY A 396 -10.50 -13.55 8.28
C GLY A 396 -9.64 -12.51 9.01
N VAL A 397 -9.10 -11.52 8.30
CA VAL A 397 -8.39 -10.38 8.90
C VAL A 397 -9.40 -9.39 9.48
N PRO A 398 -9.22 -8.91 10.72
CA PRO A 398 -10.11 -7.92 11.32
C PRO A 398 -10.00 -6.59 10.58
N PHE A 399 -11.13 -5.89 10.42
CA PHE A 399 -11.16 -4.54 9.86
C PHE A 399 -12.37 -3.77 10.38
N VAL A 400 -12.27 -2.45 10.36
CA VAL A 400 -13.40 -1.54 10.59
C VAL A 400 -13.82 -0.97 9.24
N GLY A 401 -15.08 -1.19 8.86
CA GLY A 401 -15.62 -0.79 7.56
C GLY A 401 -15.85 0.72 7.41
N GLY A 402 -16.35 1.39 8.45
CA GLY A 402 -16.65 2.83 8.47
C GLY A 402 -15.64 3.66 9.24
N LEU A 403 -16.04 4.86 9.67
CA LEU A 403 -15.24 5.80 10.49
C LEU A 403 -14.97 5.35 11.93
#